data_AF-A0A382XI71-F1
#
_entry.id   AF-A0A382XI71-F1
#
_cell.length_a   1.000
_cell.length_b   1.000
_cell.length_c   1.000
_cell.angle_alpha   90.00
_cell.angle_beta   90.00
_cell.angle_gamma   90.00
#
_symmetry.space_group_name_H-M   'P 1'
#
loop_
_entity.id
_entity.type
_entity.pdbx_description
1 polymer ?
#
loop_
_entity_poly.entity_id
_entity_poly.type
_entity_poly.pdbx_seq_one_letter_code
_entity_poly.pdbx_strand_id
1 'polypeptide(L)' 'MLLVVGLGNPGTRYTSTRHNVGFRFIDLMAKKAEIRLNDRRAKAVLGEGRIAGHEVVLAKP' A
#
# COMPACT_ATOMS: atom_id res chain seq x y z
N MET A 1 -9.42 2.99 13.39
CA MET A 1 -8.44 2.34 12.49
C MET A 1 -9.00 2.32 11.07
N LEU A 2 -8.25 2.84 10.09
CA LEU A 2 -8.63 2.88 8.67
C LEU A 2 -7.79 1.86 7.89
N LEU A 3 -8.40 1.18 6.92
CA LEU A 3 -7.70 0.32 5.96
C LEU A 3 -7.78 0.97 4.58
N VAL A 4 -6.62 1.28 3.99
CA VAL A 4 -6.52 1.82 2.64
C VAL A 4 -5.89 0.77 1.74
N VAL A 5 -6.67 0.31 0.76
CA VAL A 5 -6.26 -0.75 -0.17
C VAL A 5 -5.98 -0.15 -1.54
N GLY A 6 -4.77 -0.35 -2.05
CA GLY A 6 -4.43 -0.06 -3.44
C GLY A 6 -4.59 -1.32 -4.27
N LEU A 7 -5.46 -1.30 -5.29
CA LEU A 7 -5.60 -2.43 -6.21
C LEU A 7 -4.53 -2.40 -7.31
N GLY A 8 -4.17 -3.59 -7.78
CA GLY A 8 -3.15 -3.79 -8.80
C GLY A 8 -2.76 -5.27 -8.90
N ASN A 9 -1.84 -5.56 -9.80
CA ASN A 9 -1.27 -6.90 -9.98
C ASN A 9 0.18 -6.96 -9.44
N PRO A 10 0.56 -8.02 -8.71
CA PRO A 10 1.93 -8.21 -8.25
C PRO A 10 2.86 -8.63 -9.40
N GLY A 11 4.12 -8.19 -9.34
CA GLY A 11 5.17 -8.55 -10.29
C GLY A 11 5.66 -7.38 -11.14
N THR A 12 6.94 -7.42 -11.52
CA THR A 12 7.64 -6.33 -12.22
C THR A 12 7.02 -5.97 -13.56
N ARG A 13 6.38 -6.93 -14.25
CA ARG A 13 5.69 -6.70 -15.54
C ARG A 13 4.49 -5.73 -15.44
N TYR A 14 3.95 -5.51 -14.25
CA TYR A 14 2.74 -4.70 -14.05
C TYR A 14 3.00 -3.29 -13.52
N THR A 15 4.23 -2.97 -13.12
CA THR A 15 4.60 -1.74 -12.38
C THR A 15 4.19 -0.44 -13.07
N SER A 16 4.22 -0.42 -14.41
CA SER A 16 3.90 0.76 -15.22
C SER A 16 2.54 0.68 -15.91
N THR A 17 1.68 -0.28 -15.54
CA THR A 17 0.33 -0.39 -16.11
C THR A 17 -0.64 0.59 -15.45
N ARG A 18 -1.64 1.08 -16.19
CA ARG A 18 -2.72 1.91 -15.63
C ARG A 18 -3.49 1.17 -14.52
N HIS A 19 -3.59 -0.16 -14.63
CA HIS A 19 -4.25 -1.02 -13.65
C HIS A 19 -3.55 -1.01 -12.27
N ASN A 20 -2.25 -0.71 -12.22
CA ASN A 20 -1.47 -0.66 -10.99
C ASN A 20 -1.40 0.73 -10.35
N VAL A 21 -2.27 1.68 -10.76
CA VAL A 21 -2.31 3.02 -10.16
C VAL A 21 -2.60 2.96 -8.64
N GLY A 22 -3.40 2.01 -8.17
CA GLY A 22 -3.66 1.80 -6.75
C GLY A 22 -2.41 1.40 -5.97
N PHE A 23 -1.61 0.46 -6.48
CA PHE A 23 -0.32 0.09 -5.87
C PHE A 23 0.63 1.29 -5.81
N ARG A 24 0.73 2.06 -6.90
CA ARG A 24 1.58 3.27 -6.96
C ARG A 24 1.14 4.33 -5.95
N PHE A 25 -0.16 4.49 -5.75
CA PHE A 25 -0.71 5.39 -4.74
C PHE A 25 -0.31 4.96 -3.32
N ILE A 26 -0.43 3.66 -3.01
CA ILE A 26 0.01 3.12 -1.71
C ILE A 26 1.50 3.32 -1.50
N ASP A 27 2.35 3.06 -2.50
CA ASP A 27 3.79 3.28 -2.41
C ASP A 27 4.15 4.74 -2.12
N LEU A 28 3.48 5.68 -2.81
CA LEU A 28 3.66 7.12 -2.58
C LEU A 28 3.17 7.56 -1.21
N MET A 29 2.01 7.04 -0.76
CA MET A 29 1.47 7.36 0.55
C MET A 29 2.34 6.82 1.67
N ALA A 30 2.75 5.55 1.57
CA ALA A 30 3.64 4.90 2.53
C ALA A 30 4.96 5.67 2.65
N LYS A 31 5.55 6.09 1.50
CA LYS A 31 6.75 6.93 1.49
C LYS A 31 6.55 8.27 2.19
N LYS A 32 5.43 8.97 1.92
CA LYS A 32 5.13 10.28 2.54
C LYS A 32 4.86 10.19 4.04
N ALA A 33 4.27 9.09 4.49
CA ALA A 33 3.93 8.85 5.89
C ALA A 33 5.03 8.08 6.65
N GLU A 34 6.17 7.79 6.01
CA GLU A 34 7.28 6.99 6.56
C GLU A 34 6.84 5.59 7.05
N ILE A 35 5.79 5.03 6.44
CA ILE A 35 5.26 3.71 6.75
C ILE A 35 6.02 2.66 5.93
N ARG A 36 6.59 1.65 6.60
CA ARG A 36 7.26 0.53 5.93
C ARG A 36 6.23 -0.53 5.52
N LEU A 37 6.21 -0.87 4.22
CA LEU A 37 5.39 -1.95 3.67
C LEU A 37 6.18 -3.28 3.71
N ASN A 38 6.29 -3.91 4.88
CA ASN A 38 7.08 -5.13 5.08
C ASN A 38 6.33 -6.29 5.71
N ASP A 39 5.11 -6.08 6.21
CA ASP A 39 4.28 -7.16 6.73
C ASP A 39 3.63 -7.91 5.57
N ARG A 40 3.68 -9.25 5.59
CA ARG A 40 3.13 -10.12 4.56
C ARG A 40 2.15 -11.08 5.20
N ARG A 41 0.86 -10.83 5.04
CA ARG A 41 -0.22 -11.70 5.54
C ARG A 41 -1.43 -11.62 4.62
N ALA A 42 -2.29 -12.65 4.64
CA ALA A 42 -3.51 -12.72 3.82
C ALA A 42 -3.28 -12.47 2.30
N LYS A 43 -2.14 -12.95 1.77
CA LYS A 43 -1.70 -12.72 0.37
C LYS A 43 -1.42 -11.25 0.00
N ALA A 44 -1.37 -10.34 0.96
CA ALA A 44 -1.08 -8.93 0.76
C ALA A 44 0.25 -8.52 1.40
N VAL A 45 0.82 -7.41 0.91
CA VAL A 45 1.86 -6.64 1.59
C VAL A 45 1.20 -5.46 2.30
N LEU A 46 1.48 -5.33 3.59
CA LEU A 46 0.89 -4.35 4.48
C LEU A 46 1.97 -3.46 5.11
N GLY A 47 1.54 -2.29 5.57
CA GLY A 47 2.27 -1.45 6.51
C GLY A 47 1.29 -0.67 7.38
N GLU A 48 1.64 -0.52 8.65
CA GLU A 48 0.79 0.11 9.65
C GLU A 48 1.49 1.39 10.16
N GLY A 49 0.70 2.43 10.43
CA GLY A 49 1.21 3.69 10.95
C GLY A 49 0.12 4.70 11.22
N ARG A 50 0.51 5.98 11.29
CA ARG A 50 -0.41 7.08 11.63
C ARG A 50 -0.37 8.17 10.58
N ILE A 51 -1.53 8.55 10.05
CA ILE A 51 -1.68 9.62 9.06
C ILE A 51 -2.73 10.61 9.57
N ALA A 52 -2.37 11.90 9.63
CA ALA A 52 -3.26 12.96 10.10
C ALA A 52 -3.96 12.63 11.44
N GLY A 53 -3.21 12.04 12.38
CA GLY A 53 -3.74 11.67 13.70
C GLY A 53 -4.51 10.34 13.76
N HIS A 54 -4.76 9.68 12.63
CA HIS A 54 -5.53 8.43 12.55
C HIS A 54 -4.61 7.22 12.37
N GLU A 55 -4.92 6.11 13.03
CA GLU A 55 -4.30 4.81 12.73
C GLU A 55 -4.73 4.33 11.35
N VAL A 56 -3.76 4.01 10.51
CA VAL A 56 -3.96 3.57 9.13
C VAL A 56 -3.15 2.31 8.84
N VAL A 57 -3.80 1.37 8.19
CA VAL A 57 -3.17 0.22 7.52
C VAL A 57 -3.19 0.47 6.02
N LEU A 58 -2.03 0.41 5.39
CA LEU A 58 -1.86 0.47 3.94
C LEU A 58 -1.69 -0.94 3.40
N ALA A 59 -2.43 -1.30 2.35
CA ALA A 59 -2.44 -2.66 1.81
C ALA A 59 -2.29 -2.70 0.30
N LYS A 60 -1.45 -3.64 -0.18
CA LYS A 60 -1.36 -4.07 -1.57
C LYS A 60 -1.58 -5.59 -1.63
N PRO A 61 -2.76 -6.06 -2.05
CA PRO A 61 -3.05 -7.48 -2.19
C PRO A 61 -2.27 -8.17 -3.32
#